data_AF-A0A5R8WQI2-F1
#
_entry.id   AF-A0A5R8WQI2-F1
#
_cell.length_a   1.000
_cell.length_b   1.000
_cell.length_c   1.000
_cell.angle_alpha   90.00
_cell.angle_beta   90.00
_cell.angle_gamma   90.00
#
_symmetry.space_group_name_H-M   'P 1'
#
loop_
_entity.id
_entity.type
_entity.pdbx_description
1 polymer ?
#
loop_
_entity_poly.entity_id
_entity_poly.type
_entity_poly.pdbx_seq_one_letter_code
_entity_poly.pdbx_strand_id
1 'polypeptide(L)'
;MQNFTHKVTLLLGMLLTGTLGMAQTTYPTVGIIGSATASGWDASTPMSLVSATDPHNWTITLQLTQNEVKFRANNDWAVNWGAATFPSGTGVANGPNIPIQAAGRYMVRFNDVTGAYQFTVATAAKTASNVLRPALLPNPANGAVRVAYDLPTAGAVTVSVQNMLGQVVRQEAAVRQGAGQQEQVLALAGLAPGLYLVQVQSGSRVETTRLQVN
;
A
#
# COMPACT_ATOMS: atom_id res chain seq x y z
N MET A 1 -61.43 15.04 -65.70
CA MET A 1 -60.10 14.57 -66.12
C MET A 1 -59.06 15.41 -65.42
N GLN A 2 -58.41 14.88 -64.39
CA GLN A 2 -57.21 15.48 -63.80
C GLN A 2 -56.26 14.33 -63.46
N ASN A 3 -55.07 14.40 -64.06
CA ASN A 3 -54.09 13.32 -64.17
C ASN A 3 -53.29 13.15 -62.87
N PHE A 4 -53.03 11.88 -62.54
CA PHE A 4 -52.02 11.45 -61.59
C PHE A 4 -50.61 11.66 -62.16
N THR A 5 -49.73 12.30 -61.39
CA THR A 5 -48.28 12.21 -61.58
C THR A 5 -47.61 12.02 -60.22
N HIS A 6 -47.24 10.77 -59.92
CA HIS A 6 -46.38 10.43 -58.79
C HIS A 6 -44.95 10.86 -59.10
N LYS A 7 -44.38 11.76 -58.27
CA LYS A 7 -42.94 12.00 -58.24
C LYS A 7 -42.33 11.09 -57.19
N VAL A 8 -41.67 10.02 -57.64
CA VAL A 8 -40.78 9.21 -56.80
C VAL A 8 -39.41 9.89 -56.82
N THR A 9 -39.04 10.51 -55.71
CA THR A 9 -37.67 11.02 -55.51
C THR A 9 -36.93 10.01 -54.64
N LEU A 10 -36.01 9.27 -55.25
CA LEU A 10 -35.04 8.42 -54.54
C LEU A 10 -33.97 9.33 -53.93
N LEU A 11 -33.98 9.52 -52.60
CA LEU A 11 -32.86 10.12 -51.88
C LEU A 11 -31.95 9.00 -51.36
N LEU A 12 -30.84 8.76 -52.04
CA LEU A 12 -29.74 7.94 -51.54
C LEU A 12 -28.90 8.81 -50.61
N GLY A 13 -29.28 8.87 -49.33
CA GLY A 13 -28.62 9.65 -48.28
C GLY A 13 -28.04 8.74 -47.20
N MET A 14 -26.79 8.31 -47.42
CA MET A 14 -25.76 7.89 -46.45
C MET A 14 -26.23 7.71 -44.99
N LEU A 15 -26.36 6.45 -44.55
CA LEU A 15 -26.50 6.09 -43.14
C LEU A 15 -25.15 6.36 -42.44
N LEU A 16 -24.95 7.57 -41.93
CA LEU A 16 -23.81 7.86 -41.06
C LEU A 16 -24.14 7.32 -39.66
N THR A 17 -23.86 6.03 -39.42
CA THR A 17 -23.83 5.47 -38.05
C THR A 17 -22.58 5.98 -37.34
N GLY A 18 -22.54 7.29 -37.09
CA GLY A 18 -21.61 7.87 -36.15
C GLY A 18 -22.10 7.52 -34.75
N THR A 19 -21.51 6.50 -34.12
CA THR A 19 -21.51 6.44 -32.66
C THR A 19 -20.89 7.74 -32.18
N LEU A 20 -21.70 8.68 -31.68
CA LEU A 20 -21.21 9.80 -30.88
C LEU A 20 -20.57 9.18 -29.65
N GLY A 21 -19.25 8.96 -29.71
CA GLY A 21 -18.45 8.78 -28.51
C GLY A 21 -18.54 10.09 -27.76
N MET A 22 -19.47 10.18 -26.81
CA MET A 22 -19.56 11.35 -25.94
C MET A 22 -18.21 11.50 -25.26
N ALA A 23 -17.57 12.66 -25.40
CA ALA A 23 -16.34 12.95 -24.69
C ALA A 23 -16.62 12.76 -23.20
N GLN A 24 -15.80 11.93 -22.55
CA GLN A 24 -16.00 11.65 -21.15
C GLN A 24 -15.70 12.90 -20.31
N THR A 25 -16.58 13.21 -19.35
CA THR A 25 -16.38 14.32 -18.41
C THR A 25 -15.08 14.13 -17.64
N THR A 26 -14.19 15.10 -17.72
CA THR A 26 -12.96 15.16 -16.93
C THR A 26 -13.16 16.07 -15.72
N TYR A 27 -12.55 15.71 -14.60
CA TYR A 27 -12.61 16.49 -13.38
C TYR A 27 -11.25 17.10 -13.08
N PRO A 28 -11.14 18.43 -12.84
CA PRO A 28 -9.88 19.05 -12.47
C PRO A 28 -9.39 18.59 -11.10
N THR A 29 -10.30 18.19 -10.20
CA THR A 29 -9.93 17.59 -8.91
C THR A 29 -10.91 16.49 -8.52
N VAL A 30 -10.37 15.43 -7.92
CA VAL A 30 -11.12 14.46 -7.13
C VAL A 30 -10.45 14.36 -5.77
N GLY A 31 -11.24 14.27 -4.72
CA GLY A 31 -10.76 14.13 -3.35
C GLY A 31 -11.48 13.02 -2.60
N ILE A 32 -10.84 12.55 -1.53
CA ILE A 32 -11.47 11.70 -0.52
C ILE A 32 -11.92 12.58 0.65
N ILE A 33 -13.13 12.37 1.16
CA ILE A 33 -13.74 13.16 2.24
C ILE A 33 -14.46 12.24 3.20
N GLY A 34 -14.52 12.58 4.48
CA GLY A 34 -15.31 11.84 5.46
C GLY A 34 -14.74 11.88 6.86
N SER A 35 -15.52 11.44 7.85
CA SER A 35 -15.11 11.39 9.26
C SER A 35 -13.86 10.52 9.50
N ALA A 36 -13.51 9.64 8.57
CA ALA A 36 -12.24 8.91 8.64
C ALA A 36 -11.00 9.74 8.24
N THR A 37 -11.19 10.87 7.55
CA THR A 37 -10.13 11.77 7.09
C THR A 37 -9.84 12.87 8.13
N ALA A 38 -8.66 13.50 8.05
CA ALA A 38 -8.23 14.52 9.03
C ALA A 38 -9.17 15.74 9.09
N SER A 39 -9.79 16.13 7.98
CA SER A 39 -10.71 17.27 7.89
C SER A 39 -12.19 16.87 7.98
N GLY A 40 -12.49 15.62 8.33
CA GLY A 40 -13.86 15.15 8.45
C GLY A 40 -14.70 15.36 7.18
N TRP A 41 -15.93 15.82 7.36
CA TRP A 41 -16.85 16.17 6.27
C TRP A 41 -16.74 17.64 5.82
N ASP A 42 -15.81 18.41 6.38
CA ASP A 42 -15.69 19.85 6.12
C ASP A 42 -14.92 20.14 4.82
N ALA A 43 -13.89 19.34 4.51
CA ALA A 43 -13.06 19.52 3.32
C ALA A 43 -12.60 18.19 2.73
N SER A 44 -12.51 18.12 1.39
CA SER A 44 -11.91 16.95 0.73
C SER A 44 -10.39 17.01 0.83
N THR A 45 -9.77 15.86 1.07
CA THR A 45 -8.34 15.67 0.89
C THR A 45 -8.09 15.37 -0.61
N PRO A 46 -7.32 16.21 -1.33
CA PRO A 46 -7.17 16.08 -2.77
C PRO A 46 -6.38 14.82 -3.16
N MET A 47 -6.87 14.08 -4.14
CA MET A 47 -6.16 12.95 -4.77
C MET A 47 -5.32 13.43 -5.96
N SER A 48 -4.31 12.66 -6.32
CA SER A 48 -3.47 12.91 -7.50
C SER A 48 -3.82 11.94 -8.63
N LEU A 49 -3.62 12.35 -9.88
CA LEU A 49 -3.70 11.42 -11.01
C LEU A 49 -2.59 10.37 -10.94
N VAL A 50 -2.92 9.14 -11.33
CA VAL A 50 -1.95 8.05 -11.51
C VAL A 50 -1.06 8.32 -12.72
N SER A 51 -1.61 8.90 -13.79
CA SER A 51 -0.88 9.34 -14.98
C SER A 51 -1.50 10.63 -15.51
N ALA A 52 -0.69 11.58 -15.99
CA ALA A 52 -1.17 12.79 -16.62
C ALA A 52 -1.87 12.53 -17.99
N THR A 53 -1.62 11.37 -18.59
CA THR A 53 -2.22 10.96 -19.88
C THR A 53 -3.54 10.20 -19.72
N ASP A 54 -3.93 9.90 -18.47
CA ASP A 54 -5.17 9.22 -18.13
C ASP A 54 -5.85 9.97 -16.97
N PRO A 55 -6.70 10.97 -17.28
CA PRO A 55 -7.27 11.88 -16.29
C PRO A 55 -8.39 11.25 -15.45
N HIS A 56 -8.53 9.92 -15.48
CA HIS A 56 -9.61 9.21 -14.81
C HIS A 56 -9.18 8.25 -13.71
N ASN A 57 -7.88 8.11 -13.48
CA ASN A 57 -7.34 7.24 -12.45
C ASN A 57 -6.66 8.06 -11.36
N TRP A 58 -7.23 8.01 -10.16
CA TRP A 58 -6.84 8.82 -9.00
C TRP A 58 -6.20 7.95 -7.93
N THR A 59 -5.21 8.52 -7.22
CA THR A 59 -4.49 7.87 -6.13
C THR A 59 -4.19 8.84 -5.00
N ILE A 60 -4.20 8.33 -3.77
CA ILE A 60 -3.72 9.04 -2.59
C ILE A 60 -3.18 8.04 -1.57
N THR A 61 -2.16 8.44 -0.80
CA THR A 61 -1.76 7.70 0.41
C THR A 61 -1.98 8.57 1.63
N LEU A 62 -2.83 8.13 2.56
CA LEU A 62 -3.22 8.91 3.73
C LEU A 62 -3.49 8.02 4.95
N GLN A 63 -3.53 8.63 6.13
CA GLN A 63 -4.01 8.00 7.35
C GLN A 63 -5.53 8.10 7.40
N LEU A 64 -6.21 6.99 7.72
CA LEU A 64 -7.64 6.92 7.97
C LEU A 64 -7.92 6.37 9.36
N THR A 65 -9.00 6.85 9.99
CA THR A 65 -9.57 6.25 11.21
C THR A 65 -10.70 5.29 10.88
N GLN A 66 -11.14 4.46 11.84
CA GLN A 66 -12.29 3.57 11.66
C GLN A 66 -13.59 4.39 11.69
N ASN A 67 -14.01 4.89 10.53
CA ASN A 67 -15.21 5.71 10.32
C ASN A 67 -15.64 5.58 8.85
N GLU A 68 -16.04 6.67 8.19
CA GLU A 68 -16.62 6.64 6.85
C GLU A 68 -15.94 7.62 5.89
N VAL A 69 -15.96 7.30 4.59
CA VAL A 69 -15.47 8.16 3.51
C VAL A 69 -16.38 8.16 2.27
N LYS A 70 -16.16 9.14 1.39
CA LYS A 70 -16.65 9.23 0.01
C LYS A 70 -15.56 9.79 -0.90
N PHE A 71 -15.74 9.60 -2.21
CA PHE A 71 -15.03 10.35 -3.24
C PHE A 71 -15.89 11.50 -3.73
N ARG A 72 -15.28 12.65 -4.03
CA ARG A 72 -16.00 13.85 -4.45
C ARG A 72 -15.17 14.65 -5.45
N ALA A 73 -15.78 15.09 -6.55
CA ALA A 73 -15.11 15.96 -7.51
C ALA A 73 -15.22 17.43 -7.10
N ASN A 74 -14.25 18.24 -7.49
CA ASN A 74 -14.32 19.71 -7.43
C ASN A 74 -14.59 20.31 -6.04
N ASN A 75 -14.35 19.56 -4.96
CA ASN A 75 -14.74 19.92 -3.60
C ASN A 75 -16.24 20.26 -3.44
N ASP A 76 -17.09 19.73 -4.34
CA ASP A 76 -18.52 20.06 -4.41
C ASP A 76 -19.37 18.78 -4.43
N TRP A 77 -20.55 18.81 -3.80
CA TRP A 77 -21.40 17.63 -3.67
C TRP A 77 -22.12 17.21 -4.95
N ALA A 78 -22.17 18.05 -5.99
CA ALA A 78 -22.82 17.75 -7.26
C ALA A 78 -22.37 16.42 -7.88
N VAL A 79 -21.08 16.08 -7.71
CA VAL A 79 -20.52 14.81 -8.18
C VAL A 79 -19.76 14.13 -7.05
N ASN A 80 -20.33 13.06 -6.52
CA ASN A 80 -19.74 12.25 -5.47
C ASN A 80 -20.06 10.78 -5.68
N TRP A 81 -19.16 9.91 -5.20
CA TRP A 81 -19.27 8.47 -5.28
C TRP A 81 -19.09 7.84 -3.91
N GLY A 82 -19.89 6.81 -3.66
CA GLY A 82 -19.83 6.04 -2.44
C GLY A 82 -20.37 4.63 -2.64
N ALA A 83 -20.12 3.76 -1.69
CA ALA A 83 -20.51 2.35 -1.70
C ALA A 83 -20.47 1.80 -0.29
N ALA A 84 -21.24 0.75 0.01
CA ALA A 84 -21.29 0.15 1.34
C ALA A 84 -20.19 -0.92 1.58
N THR A 85 -19.26 -1.09 0.63
CA THR A 85 -18.26 -2.17 0.65
C THR A 85 -16.84 -1.64 0.91
N PHE A 86 -16.03 -2.45 1.58
CA PHE A 86 -14.62 -2.17 1.89
C PHE A 86 -13.87 -3.52 1.93
N PRO A 87 -12.58 -3.59 1.56
CA PRO A 87 -11.69 -2.51 1.13
C PRO A 87 -11.77 -2.18 -0.37
N SER A 88 -12.64 -2.83 -1.13
CA SER A 88 -12.84 -2.54 -2.54
C SER A 88 -14.31 -2.59 -2.93
N GLY A 89 -14.59 -2.09 -4.12
CA GLY A 89 -15.93 -2.06 -4.67
C GLY A 89 -16.04 -1.07 -5.81
N THR A 90 -17.29 -0.73 -6.12
CA THR A 90 -17.65 0.24 -7.14
C THR A 90 -18.46 1.35 -6.51
N GLY A 91 -17.87 2.54 -6.44
CA GLY A 91 -18.54 3.75 -6.00
C GLY A 91 -19.61 4.15 -7.01
N VAL A 92 -20.85 4.23 -6.56
CA VAL A 92 -21.97 4.69 -7.37
C VAL A 92 -22.24 6.16 -7.10
N ALA A 93 -22.73 6.88 -8.11
CA ALA A 93 -23.09 8.29 -7.97
C ALA A 93 -24.11 8.48 -6.83
N ASN A 94 -23.82 9.39 -5.91
CA ASN A 94 -24.63 9.64 -4.71
C ASN A 94 -24.86 8.39 -3.82
N GLY A 95 -23.99 7.38 -3.91
CA GLY A 95 -24.09 6.16 -3.11
C GLY A 95 -23.91 6.39 -1.61
N PRO A 96 -24.07 5.34 -0.79
CA PRO A 96 -23.83 5.41 0.66
C PRO A 96 -22.35 5.68 0.97
N ASN A 97 -22.03 6.03 2.21
CA ASN A 97 -20.63 6.20 2.61
C ASN A 97 -19.89 4.85 2.66
N ILE A 98 -18.60 4.88 2.35
CA ILE A 98 -17.69 3.73 2.40
C ILE A 98 -17.20 3.53 3.84
N PRO A 99 -17.48 2.38 4.48
CA PRO A 99 -17.05 2.13 5.85
C PRO A 99 -15.58 1.71 5.91
N ILE A 100 -14.74 2.50 6.58
CA ILE A 100 -13.37 2.12 6.93
C ILE A 100 -13.42 1.25 8.18
N GLN A 101 -13.11 -0.05 8.03
CA GLN A 101 -13.27 -1.04 9.10
C GLN A 101 -12.14 -1.02 10.13
N ALA A 102 -10.98 -0.49 9.79
CA ALA A 102 -9.83 -0.39 10.70
C ALA A 102 -9.04 0.89 10.45
N ALA A 103 -8.57 1.54 11.52
CA ALA A 103 -7.65 2.66 11.40
C ALA A 103 -6.32 2.19 10.79
N GLY A 104 -5.74 2.99 9.90
CA GLY A 104 -4.51 2.61 9.22
C GLY A 104 -4.07 3.61 8.17
N ARG A 105 -2.83 3.45 7.69
CA ARG A 105 -2.34 4.17 6.52
C ARG A 105 -2.72 3.37 5.27
N TYR A 106 -3.39 3.99 4.33
CA TYR A 106 -3.89 3.34 3.11
C TYR A 106 -3.38 4.05 1.86
N MET A 107 -2.98 3.28 0.85
CA MET A 107 -2.95 3.72 -0.54
C MET A 107 -4.33 3.44 -1.13
N VAL A 108 -5.00 4.49 -1.58
CA VAL A 108 -6.35 4.43 -2.15
C VAL A 108 -6.25 4.71 -3.64
N ARG A 109 -6.84 3.85 -4.46
CA ARG A 109 -7.03 4.05 -5.91
C ARG A 109 -8.51 4.16 -6.21
N PHE A 110 -8.87 5.05 -7.13
CA PHE A 110 -10.24 5.27 -7.57
C PHE A 110 -10.27 5.63 -9.05
N ASN A 111 -11.23 5.08 -9.79
CA ASN A 111 -11.49 5.42 -11.18
C ASN A 111 -12.87 6.09 -11.30
N ASP A 112 -12.94 7.36 -11.69
CA ASP A 112 -14.19 8.14 -11.72
C ASP A 112 -15.14 7.75 -12.88
N VAL A 113 -14.64 7.01 -13.87
CA VAL A 113 -15.45 6.46 -14.97
C VAL A 113 -16.27 5.27 -14.50
N THR A 114 -15.57 4.30 -13.94
CA THR A 114 -16.11 2.97 -13.61
C THR A 114 -16.61 2.91 -12.18
N GLY A 115 -16.22 3.85 -11.33
CA GLY A 115 -16.43 3.84 -9.90
C GLY A 115 -15.51 2.88 -9.14
N ALA A 116 -14.68 2.08 -9.82
CA ALA A 116 -13.86 1.07 -9.16
C ALA A 116 -12.87 1.70 -8.17
N TYR A 117 -12.81 1.18 -6.96
CA TYR A 117 -11.84 1.60 -5.95
C TYR A 117 -11.20 0.43 -5.20
N GLN A 118 -10.02 0.69 -4.64
CA GLN A 118 -9.31 -0.21 -3.75
C GLN A 118 -8.57 0.59 -2.67
N PHE A 119 -8.73 0.19 -1.42
CA PHE A 119 -7.94 0.59 -0.28
C PHE A 119 -6.92 -0.51 0.00
N THR A 120 -5.63 -0.23 -0.15
CA THR A 120 -4.55 -1.16 0.20
C THR A 120 -3.82 -0.60 1.40
N VAL A 121 -3.59 -1.39 2.43
CA VAL A 121 -2.77 -0.96 3.57
C VAL A 121 -1.41 -0.52 3.03
N ALA A 122 -1.11 0.77 3.19
CA ALA A 122 0.20 1.31 2.88
C ALA A 122 1.08 1.05 4.09
N THR A 123 1.92 0.02 4.00
CA THR A 123 3.08 -0.05 4.87
C THR A 123 3.90 1.22 4.63
N ALA A 124 4.34 1.88 5.69
CA ALA A 124 5.45 2.81 5.52
C ALA A 124 6.54 2.01 4.79
N ALA A 125 6.97 2.50 3.62
CA ALA A 125 8.32 2.22 3.20
C ALA A 125 9.18 2.89 4.29
N LYS A 126 9.45 2.15 5.37
CA LYS A 126 10.71 2.34 6.08
C LYS A 126 11.71 2.38 4.96
N THR A 127 12.40 3.51 4.77
CA THR A 127 13.51 3.59 3.83
C THR A 127 14.27 2.30 4.03
N ALA A 128 14.28 1.44 3.00
CA ALA A 128 14.98 0.18 3.08
C ALA A 128 16.43 0.58 3.31
N SER A 129 16.86 0.65 4.58
CA SER A 129 18.25 0.51 4.88
C SER A 129 18.57 -0.82 4.24
N ASN A 130 19.38 -0.79 3.20
CA ASN A 130 19.74 -2.01 2.48
C ASN A 130 20.63 -2.94 3.33
N VAL A 131 20.69 -2.67 4.63
CA VAL A 131 21.61 -3.11 5.64
C VAL A 131 20.74 -3.68 6.74
N LEU A 132 20.90 -4.96 7.05
CA LEU A 132 20.36 -5.51 8.29
C LEU A 132 21.17 -4.82 9.40
N ARG A 133 20.54 -4.05 10.28
CA ARG A 133 21.24 -3.32 11.34
C ARG A 133 21.09 -4.07 12.67
N PRO A 134 21.80 -5.19 12.90
CA PRO A 134 21.60 -5.97 14.11
C PRO A 134 22.10 -5.21 15.34
N ALA A 135 21.24 -5.12 16.36
CA ALA A 135 21.55 -4.66 17.70
C ALA A 135 21.44 -5.82 18.68
N LEU A 136 22.40 -5.94 19.59
CA LEU A 136 22.48 -6.98 20.60
C LEU A 136 22.21 -6.40 21.98
N LEU A 137 21.14 -6.84 22.62
CA LEU A 137 20.66 -6.29 23.89
C LEU A 137 20.36 -7.39 24.91
N PRO A 138 20.94 -7.36 26.12
CA PRO A 138 22.06 -6.52 26.54
C PRO A 138 23.39 -6.99 25.93
N ASN A 139 24.38 -6.10 25.86
CA ASN A 139 25.77 -6.42 25.56
C ASN A 139 26.67 -5.61 26.51
N PRO A 140 27.42 -6.22 27.45
CA PRO A 140 27.63 -7.67 27.63
C PRO A 140 26.36 -8.47 27.96
N ALA A 141 26.29 -9.69 27.44
CA ALA A 141 25.16 -10.61 27.61
C ALA A 141 25.44 -11.67 28.68
N ASN A 142 24.39 -12.08 29.39
CA ASN A 142 24.44 -13.16 30.38
C ASN A 142 23.31 -14.15 30.05
N GLY A 143 23.67 -15.38 29.67
CA GLY A 143 22.75 -16.48 29.36
C GLY A 143 21.99 -16.36 28.04
N ALA A 144 21.53 -15.17 27.65
CA ALA A 144 20.85 -14.91 26.38
C ALA A 144 21.06 -13.46 25.93
N VAL A 145 20.86 -13.22 24.64
CA VAL A 145 20.83 -11.88 24.04
C VAL A 145 19.64 -11.73 23.10
N ARG A 146 19.03 -10.55 23.07
CA ARG A 146 18.04 -10.17 22.06
C ARG A 146 18.76 -9.61 20.85
N VAL A 147 18.54 -10.23 19.69
CA VAL A 147 19.03 -9.79 18.40
C VAL A 147 17.90 -9.02 17.73
N ALA A 148 17.96 -7.70 17.73
CA ALA A 148 17.00 -6.82 17.07
C ALA A 148 17.55 -6.39 15.71
N TYR A 149 16.75 -6.43 14.65
CA TYR A 149 17.17 -6.03 13.30
C TYR A 149 16.00 -5.52 12.47
N ASP A 150 16.30 -4.71 11.45
CA ASP A 150 15.32 -4.23 10.49
C ASP A 150 15.38 -5.09 9.22
N LEU A 151 14.27 -5.75 8.87
CA LEU A 151 14.17 -6.58 7.69
C LEU A 151 13.54 -5.78 6.53
N PRO A 152 14.26 -5.45 5.46
CA PRO A 152 13.75 -4.57 4.39
C PRO A 152 12.58 -5.19 3.60
N THR A 153 12.64 -6.50 3.40
CA THR A 153 11.65 -7.28 2.66
C THR A 153 11.42 -8.58 3.41
N ALA A 154 10.17 -9.04 3.49
CA ALA A 154 9.84 -10.31 4.12
C ALA A 154 10.71 -11.46 3.54
N GLY A 155 11.26 -12.30 4.42
CA GLY A 155 12.29 -13.26 4.04
C GLY A 155 12.64 -14.22 5.16
N ALA A 156 13.43 -15.24 4.82
CA ALA A 156 14.02 -16.14 5.80
C ALA A 156 15.28 -15.51 6.40
N VAL A 157 15.37 -15.51 7.73
CA VAL A 157 16.51 -14.99 8.49
C VAL A 157 17.18 -16.12 9.24
N THR A 158 18.51 -16.17 9.18
CA THR A 158 19.35 -17.07 9.97
C THR A 158 20.24 -16.25 10.89
N VAL A 159 20.32 -16.64 12.16
CA VAL A 159 21.25 -16.06 13.14
C VAL A 159 22.30 -17.11 13.50
N SER A 160 23.57 -16.72 13.44
CA SER A 160 24.68 -17.58 13.85
C SER A 160 25.67 -16.83 14.75
N VAL A 161 26.34 -17.58 15.62
CA VAL A 161 27.41 -17.09 16.49
C VAL A 161 28.71 -17.74 16.06
N GLN A 162 29.73 -16.92 15.85
CA GLN A 162 31.09 -17.35 15.51
C GLN A 162 32.07 -16.93 16.59
N ASN A 163 33.06 -17.77 16.84
CA ASN A 163 34.22 -17.35 17.62
C ASN A 163 35.14 -16.44 16.78
N MET A 164 36.20 -15.91 17.39
CA MET A 164 37.15 -15.02 16.71
C MET A 164 38.01 -15.71 15.64
N LEU A 165 37.95 -17.05 15.54
CA LEU A 165 38.57 -17.84 14.48
C LEU A 165 37.61 -18.09 13.29
N GLY A 166 36.37 -17.56 13.35
CA GLY A 166 35.35 -17.72 12.31
C GLY A 166 34.58 -19.04 12.37
N GLN A 167 34.80 -19.88 13.39
CA GLN A 167 34.05 -21.12 13.54
C GLN A 167 32.65 -20.82 14.06
N VAL A 168 31.61 -21.35 13.40
CA VAL A 168 30.23 -21.27 13.87
C VAL A 168 30.07 -22.16 15.10
N VAL A 169 29.89 -21.53 16.26
CA VAL A 169 29.70 -22.21 17.55
C VAL A 169 28.22 -22.38 17.91
N ARG A 170 27.33 -21.64 17.23
CA ARG A 170 25.87 -21.76 17.35
C ARG A 170 25.20 -21.26 16.08
N GLN A 171 24.14 -21.94 15.66
CA GLN A 171 23.30 -21.50 14.56
C GLN A 171 21.85 -21.82 14.88
N GLU A 172 20.99 -20.81 14.78
CA GLU A 172 19.55 -20.97 14.93
C GLU A 172 18.93 -21.43 13.61
N ALA A 173 17.78 -22.10 13.68
CA ALA A 173 17.02 -22.46 12.49
C ALA A 173 16.58 -21.20 11.73
N ALA A 174 16.49 -21.28 10.40
CA ALA A 174 16.01 -20.17 9.60
C ALA A 174 14.52 -19.90 9.87
N VAL A 175 14.18 -18.65 10.19
CA VAL A 175 12.80 -18.23 10.48
C VAL A 175 12.31 -17.27 9.40
N ARG A 176 11.12 -17.53 8.85
CA ARG A 176 10.47 -16.59 7.92
C ARG A 176 9.78 -15.48 8.70
N GLN A 177 10.08 -14.23 8.35
CA GLN A 177 9.57 -13.04 9.04
C GLN A 177 9.07 -11.99 8.05
N GLY A 178 8.13 -11.15 8.51
CA GLY A 178 7.64 -10.00 7.75
C GLY A 178 8.68 -8.87 7.68
N ALA A 179 8.51 -7.94 6.74
CA ALA A 179 9.34 -6.74 6.70
C ALA A 179 9.14 -5.86 7.95
N GLY A 180 10.14 -5.05 8.30
CA GLY A 180 10.14 -4.14 9.45
C GLY A 180 11.04 -4.60 10.60
N GLN A 181 10.83 -4.00 11.79
CA GLN A 181 11.59 -4.39 13.00
C GLN A 181 11.25 -5.83 13.39
N GLN A 182 12.28 -6.62 13.61
CA GLN A 182 12.20 -7.99 14.07
C GLN A 182 13.12 -8.18 15.27
N GLU A 183 12.75 -9.12 16.14
CA GLU A 183 13.55 -9.50 17.30
C GLU A 183 13.58 -11.02 17.44
N GLN A 184 14.76 -11.55 17.75
CA GLN A 184 14.95 -12.96 18.06
C GLN A 184 15.76 -13.10 19.35
N VAL A 185 15.33 -13.97 20.25
CA VAL A 185 16.10 -14.34 21.44
C VAL A 185 17.11 -15.41 21.03
N LEU A 186 18.38 -15.16 21.33
CA LEU A 186 19.49 -16.07 21.09
C LEU A 186 20.01 -16.57 22.45
N ALA A 187 19.82 -17.86 22.71
CA ALA A 187 20.35 -18.50 23.92
C ALA A 187 21.87 -18.70 23.79
N LEU A 188 22.60 -18.41 24.85
CA LEU A 188 24.07 -18.45 24.90
C LEU A 188 24.59 -19.57 25.82
N ALA A 189 23.70 -20.43 26.33
CA ALA A 189 24.08 -21.57 27.15
C ALA A 189 25.14 -22.44 26.44
N GLY A 190 26.18 -22.82 27.17
CA GLY A 190 27.29 -23.62 26.66
C GLY A 190 28.38 -22.84 25.90
N LEU A 191 28.23 -21.52 25.71
CA LEU A 191 29.32 -20.68 25.23
C LEU A 191 30.21 -20.25 26.42
N ALA A 192 31.52 -20.32 26.24
CA ALA A 192 32.46 -19.81 27.23
C ALA A 192 32.40 -18.26 27.26
N PRO A 193 32.66 -17.62 28.42
CA PRO A 193 32.81 -16.17 28.50
C PRO A 193 33.87 -15.67 27.50
N GLY A 194 33.57 -14.59 26.78
CA GLY A 194 34.46 -14.08 25.76
C GLY A 194 33.76 -13.27 24.66
N LEU A 195 34.55 -12.92 23.65
CA LEU A 195 34.09 -12.14 22.49
C LEU A 195 33.70 -13.07 21.34
N TYR A 196 32.53 -12.79 20.76
CA TYR A 196 31.97 -13.50 19.62
C TYR A 196 31.50 -12.53 18.54
N LEU A 197 31.27 -13.05 17.35
CA LEU A 197 30.59 -12.38 16.26
C LEU A 197 29.21 -13.01 16.08
N VAL A 198 28.17 -12.20 16.05
CA VAL A 198 26.82 -12.61 15.68
C VAL A 198 26.58 -12.18 14.24
N GLN A 199 26.28 -13.16 13.37
CA GLN A 199 25.89 -12.91 11.98
C GLN A 199 24.38 -13.06 11.84
N VAL A 200 23.74 -12.05 11.26
CA VAL A 200 22.34 -12.08 10.84
C VAL A 200 22.31 -12.10 9.32
N GLN A 201 21.75 -13.16 8.74
CA GLN A 201 21.68 -13.35 7.29
C GLN A 201 20.24 -13.36 6.81
N SER A 202 19.97 -12.65 5.70
CA SER A 202 18.71 -12.73 4.94
C SER A 202 19.01 -12.73 3.44
N GLY A 203 18.72 -13.85 2.77
CA GLY A 203 19.12 -14.05 1.37
C GLY A 203 20.64 -13.95 1.20
N SER A 204 21.10 -13.07 0.32
CA SER A 204 22.53 -12.79 0.09
C SER A 204 23.14 -11.79 1.06
N ARG A 205 22.34 -11.20 1.97
CA ARG A 205 22.83 -10.17 2.91
C ARG A 205 23.27 -10.84 4.19
N VAL A 206 24.46 -10.49 4.64
CA VAL A 206 25.05 -10.96 5.89
C VAL A 206 25.57 -9.73 6.63
N GLU A 207 25.11 -9.53 7.85
CA GLU A 207 25.54 -8.43 8.70
C GLU A 207 26.07 -9.00 10.01
N THR A 208 27.20 -8.46 10.45
CA THR A 208 27.95 -9.00 11.60
C THR A 208 28.04 -7.94 12.70
N THR A 209 27.79 -8.35 13.94
CA THR A 209 27.97 -7.48 15.11
C THR A 209 28.67 -8.22 16.25
N ARG A 210 29.34 -7.48 17.12
CA ARG A 210 30.14 -8.06 18.22
C ARG A 210 29.28 -8.33 19.44
N LEU A 211 29.47 -9.49 20.05
CA LEU A 211 28.82 -9.91 21.29
C LEU A 211 29.88 -10.20 22.35
N GLN A 212 29.79 -9.54 23.51
CA GLN A 212 30.51 -9.92 24.70
C GLN A 212 29.62 -10.85 25.53
N VAL A 213 30.10 -12.06 25.83
CA VAL A 213 29.42 -13.03 26.72
C VAL A 213 30.13 -13.03 28.07
N ASN A 214 29.35 -12.92 29.15
CA ASN A 214 29.80 -13.01 30.54
C ASN A 214 29.55 -14.38 31.14
#